data_AF-A0A0A0D0E4-F1
#
_entry.id   AF-A0A0A0D0E4-F1
#
_cell.length_a   1.000
_cell.length_b   1.000
_cell.length_c   1.000
_cell.angle_alpha   90.00
_cell.angle_beta   90.00
_cell.angle_gamma   90.00
#
_symmetry.space_group_name_H-M   'P 1'
#
loop_
_entity.id
_entity.type
_entity.pdbx_description
1 polymer ?
#
loop_
_entity_poly.entity_id
_entity_poly.type
_entity_poly.pdbx_seq_one_letter_code
_entity_poly.pdbx_strand_id
1 'polypeptide(L)'
;RAAAGDGGAADDPADDDPRYSYDAGYAITYNSGELVSVVFDITVDHGGAHGQGVQAAANYSPALGRALKVDDLVDGKGIAALTDRCRTLLRQEKLKRGAPPDAVDGDLTEQAVADGIRSIEAWQFRGDAVAIHYDAYAIGAYAEGPYDCVLPWAEIRRAAKPGAPLPKG
;
A
#
# COMPACT_ATOMS: atom_id res chain seq x y z
N ARG A 1 -51.47 33.47 18.23
CA ARG A 1 -50.03 33.17 18.45
C ARG A 1 -49.94 31.65 18.66
N ALA A 2 -49.39 30.91 17.68
CA ALA A 2 -48.96 29.49 17.57
C ALA A 2 -49.77 28.38 18.32
N ALA A 3 -50.02 27.17 17.80
CA ALA A 3 -49.18 26.25 17.02
C ALA A 3 -50.06 25.41 16.06
N ALA A 4 -49.75 25.29 14.76
CA ALA A 4 -48.82 24.34 14.14
C ALA A 4 -49.18 22.87 14.48
N GLY A 5 -49.99 22.28 13.59
CA GLY A 5 -50.34 20.86 13.58
C GLY A 5 -49.16 20.02 13.11
N ASP A 6 -48.98 18.93 13.84
CA ASP A 6 -47.98 17.88 13.72
C ASP A 6 -48.02 17.25 12.32
N GLY A 7 -46.98 17.55 11.53
CA GLY A 7 -46.69 16.85 10.29
C GLY A 7 -45.86 15.62 10.62
N GLY A 8 -46.54 14.51 10.92
CA GLY A 8 -45.94 13.20 10.95
C GLY A 8 -45.44 12.85 9.54
N ALA A 9 -44.18 13.15 9.27
CA ALA A 9 -43.44 12.46 8.23
C ALA A 9 -43.31 11.02 8.72
N ALA A 10 -44.03 10.11 8.07
CA ALA A 10 -43.79 8.69 8.23
C ALA A 10 -42.32 8.45 7.90
N ASP A 11 -41.57 7.85 8.84
CA ASP A 11 -40.29 7.22 8.56
C ASP A 11 -40.54 6.22 7.42
N ASP A 12 -40.00 6.51 6.24
CA ASP A 12 -40.05 5.62 5.10
C ASP A 12 -39.07 4.48 5.38
N PRO A 13 -39.52 3.22 5.56
CA PRO A 13 -38.63 2.11 5.94
C PRO A 13 -37.80 1.59 4.75
N ALA A 14 -37.48 2.46 3.80
CA ALA A 14 -36.75 2.13 2.57
C ALA A 14 -35.25 2.48 2.62
N ASP A 15 -34.76 3.08 3.72
CA ASP A 15 -33.34 3.49 3.87
C ASP A 15 -32.49 2.49 4.68
N ASP A 16 -33.00 1.27 4.90
CA ASP A 16 -32.33 0.19 5.64
C ASP A 16 -31.50 -0.76 4.73
N ASP A 17 -31.39 -0.47 3.43
CA ASP A 17 -30.54 -1.29 2.57
C ASP A 17 -29.07 -0.92 2.81
N PRO A 18 -28.21 -1.85 3.29
CA PRO A 18 -26.80 -1.56 3.49
C PRO A 18 -26.20 -1.00 2.20
N ARG A 19 -25.71 0.24 2.29
CA ARG A 19 -25.08 0.92 1.14
C ARG A 19 -23.79 0.19 0.80
N TYR A 20 -23.83 -0.56 -0.29
CA TYR A 20 -22.65 -1.17 -0.88
C TYR A 20 -22.00 -0.18 -1.85
N SER A 21 -20.68 -0.07 -1.80
CA SER A 21 -19.92 0.70 -2.78
C SER A 21 -18.67 -0.03 -3.23
N TYR A 22 -18.28 0.24 -4.47
CA TYR A 22 -17.03 -0.18 -5.06
C TYR A 22 -16.48 0.99 -5.85
N ASP A 23 -15.33 1.50 -5.43
CA ASP A 23 -14.65 2.62 -6.04
C ASP A 23 -13.25 2.19 -6.44
N ALA A 24 -12.87 2.38 -7.70
CA ALA A 24 -11.55 2.03 -8.21
C ALA A 24 -10.98 3.16 -9.05
N GLY A 25 -9.77 3.59 -8.70
CA GLY A 25 -8.98 4.57 -9.44
C GLY A 25 -7.60 4.02 -9.78
N TYR A 26 -6.90 4.70 -10.69
CA TYR A 26 -5.51 4.39 -10.98
C TYR A 26 -4.70 5.64 -11.34
N ALA A 27 -3.39 5.57 -11.14
CA ALA A 27 -2.43 6.58 -11.57
C ALA A 27 -1.18 5.92 -12.15
N ILE A 28 -0.65 6.48 -13.24
CA ILE A 28 0.70 6.15 -13.72
C ILE A 28 1.68 6.92 -12.84
N THR A 29 2.33 6.24 -11.90
CA THR A 29 3.20 6.88 -10.90
C THR A 29 4.65 6.96 -11.34
N TYR A 30 5.04 6.18 -12.35
CA TYR A 30 6.36 6.24 -12.95
C TYR A 30 6.32 5.82 -14.43
N ASN A 31 7.05 6.56 -15.27
CA ASN A 31 7.22 6.22 -16.68
C ASN A 31 8.56 6.80 -17.20
N SER A 32 9.56 5.94 -17.40
CA SER A 32 10.88 6.34 -17.92
C SER A 32 11.21 5.75 -19.30
N GLY A 33 10.27 5.01 -19.91
CA GLY A 33 10.54 4.17 -21.08
C GLY A 33 11.28 2.85 -20.76
N GLU A 34 11.98 2.77 -19.62
CA GLU A 34 12.60 1.52 -19.11
C GLU A 34 11.72 0.79 -18.08
N LEU A 35 10.84 1.54 -17.41
CA LEU A 35 9.88 1.04 -16.42
C LEU A 35 8.60 1.88 -16.49
N VAL A 36 7.45 1.20 -16.43
CA VAL A 36 6.14 1.83 -16.20
C VAL A 36 5.57 1.25 -14.92
N SER A 37 5.10 2.11 -14.02
CA SER A 37 4.41 1.73 -12.79
C SER A 37 3.04 2.39 -12.76
N VAL A 38 2.00 1.57 -12.58
CA VAL A 38 0.61 2.00 -12.42
C VAL A 38 0.15 1.56 -11.05
N VAL A 39 -0.33 2.48 -10.23
CA VAL A 39 -0.90 2.18 -8.90
C VAL A 39 -2.40 2.28 -9.00
N PHE A 40 -3.08 1.26 -8.51
CA PHE A 40 -4.52 1.17 -8.36
C PHE A 40 -4.89 1.46 -6.90
N ASP A 41 -5.97 2.19 -6.71
CA ASP A 41 -6.58 2.47 -5.41
C ASP A 41 -8.01 1.93 -5.47
N ILE A 42 -8.32 0.96 -4.61
CA ILE A 42 -9.60 0.25 -4.62
C ILE A 42 -10.19 0.34 -3.22
N THR A 43 -11.42 0.85 -3.12
CA THR A 43 -12.21 0.87 -1.89
C THR A 43 -13.49 0.07 -2.08
N VAL A 44 -13.79 -0.78 -1.11
CA VAL A 44 -15.02 -1.58 -1.09
C VAL A 44 -15.73 -1.41 0.25
N ASP A 45 -17.02 -1.08 0.20
CA ASP A 45 -17.91 -1.09 1.36
C ASP A 45 -18.98 -2.18 1.18
N HIS A 46 -19.05 -3.08 2.17
CA HIS A 46 -20.01 -4.18 2.24
C HIS A 46 -21.14 -3.89 3.24
N GLY A 47 -21.41 -2.61 3.54
CA GLY A 47 -22.44 -2.18 4.50
C GLY A 47 -22.09 -2.53 5.94
N GLY A 48 -20.80 -2.67 6.23
CA GLY A 48 -20.28 -3.04 7.54
C GLY A 48 -19.95 -1.83 8.41
N ALA A 49 -19.11 -2.04 9.43
CA ALA A 49 -18.65 -0.96 10.31
C ALA A 49 -17.78 0.09 9.58
N HIS A 50 -17.04 -0.34 8.55
CA HIS A 50 -16.20 0.51 7.70
C HIS A 50 -15.90 -0.17 6.36
N GLY A 51 -15.55 0.63 5.35
CA GLY A 51 -14.99 0.16 4.09
C GLY A 51 -13.57 -0.40 4.23
N GLN A 52 -13.08 -1.06 3.19
CA GLN A 52 -11.75 -1.64 3.08
C GLN A 52 -11.06 -1.02 1.87
N GLY A 53 -9.90 -0.40 2.09
CA GLY A 53 -9.05 0.14 1.03
C GLY A 53 -7.87 -0.78 0.77
N VAL A 54 -7.54 -0.99 -0.50
CA VAL A 54 -6.36 -1.73 -0.96
C VAL A 54 -5.65 -0.93 -2.04
N GLN A 55 -4.32 -0.83 -1.94
CA GLN A 55 -3.49 -0.35 -3.06
C GLN A 55 -2.65 -1.47 -3.65
N ALA A 56 -2.63 -1.53 -4.98
CA ALA A 56 -1.82 -2.49 -5.72
C ALA A 56 -1.16 -1.84 -6.92
N ALA A 57 0.08 -2.21 -7.20
CA ALA A 57 0.84 -1.74 -8.36
C ALA A 57 0.91 -2.80 -9.45
N ALA A 58 0.84 -2.34 -10.70
CA ALA A 58 1.27 -3.08 -11.87
C ALA A 58 2.56 -2.45 -12.41
N ASN A 59 3.65 -3.21 -12.34
CA ASN A 59 4.98 -2.75 -12.76
C ASN A 59 5.39 -3.48 -14.03
N TYR A 60 5.68 -2.74 -15.10
CA TYR A 60 5.97 -3.29 -16.42
C TYR A 60 7.36 -2.91 -16.90
N SER A 61 8.11 -3.89 -17.41
CA SER A 61 9.39 -3.65 -18.06
C SER A 61 9.23 -3.77 -19.58
N PRO A 62 9.36 -2.67 -20.34
CA PRO A 62 9.38 -2.71 -21.80
C PRO A 62 10.49 -3.60 -22.36
N ALA A 63 11.65 -3.66 -21.69
CA ALA A 63 12.76 -4.52 -22.09
C ALA A 63 12.42 -6.02 -21.99
N LEU A 64 11.63 -6.42 -21.00
CA LEU A 64 11.17 -7.81 -20.84
C LEU A 64 9.89 -8.12 -21.61
N GLY A 65 9.14 -7.09 -22.05
CA GLY A 65 7.85 -7.26 -22.71
C GLY A 65 6.74 -7.80 -21.79
N ARG A 66 6.90 -7.68 -20.47
CA ARG A 66 5.96 -8.21 -19.47
C ARG A 66 5.99 -7.44 -18.15
N ALA A 67 4.99 -7.71 -17.31
CA ALA A 67 5.01 -7.31 -15.91
C ALA A 67 6.23 -7.89 -15.18
N LEU A 68 6.81 -7.09 -14.29
CA LEU A 68 7.88 -7.48 -13.39
C LEU A 68 7.37 -8.50 -12.37
N LYS A 69 8.26 -9.39 -11.98
CA LYS A 69 8.17 -10.19 -10.76
C LYS A 69 9.22 -9.66 -9.79
N VAL A 70 9.02 -9.86 -8.48
CA VAL A 70 10.03 -9.46 -7.49
C VAL A 70 11.41 -10.08 -7.78
N ASP A 71 11.42 -11.34 -8.24
CA ASP A 71 12.63 -12.08 -8.59
C ASP A 71 13.37 -11.48 -9.80
N ASP A 72 12.73 -10.62 -10.61
CA ASP A 72 13.43 -9.88 -11.66
C ASP A 72 14.33 -8.78 -11.07
N LEU A 73 14.05 -8.32 -9.85
CA LEU A 73 14.69 -7.17 -9.23
C LEU A 73 15.71 -7.58 -8.17
N VAL A 74 15.32 -8.46 -7.25
CA VAL A 74 16.11 -8.79 -6.04
C VAL A 74 16.19 -10.30 -5.87
N ASP A 75 17.25 -10.77 -5.23
CA ASP A 75 17.39 -12.15 -4.76
C ASP A 75 17.15 -12.23 -3.25
N GLY A 76 17.32 -13.41 -2.64
CA GLY A 76 17.12 -13.60 -1.20
C GLY A 76 17.97 -12.67 -0.32
N LYS A 77 19.17 -12.28 -0.77
CA LYS A 77 20.02 -11.32 -0.06
C LYS A 77 19.46 -9.90 -0.19
N GLY A 78 18.96 -9.54 -1.37
CA GLY A 78 18.25 -8.28 -1.60
C GLY A 78 16.99 -8.17 -0.75
N ILE A 79 16.17 -9.22 -0.68
CA ILE A 79 14.99 -9.27 0.18
C ILE A 79 15.39 -9.02 1.64
N ALA A 80 16.36 -9.77 2.18
CA ALA A 80 16.79 -9.59 3.57
C ALA A 80 17.27 -8.16 3.86
N ALA A 81 18.09 -7.59 2.98
CA ALA A 81 18.60 -6.23 3.12
C ALA A 81 17.48 -5.17 3.11
N LEU A 82 16.48 -5.33 2.23
CA LEU A 82 15.32 -4.44 2.18
C LEU A 82 14.41 -4.64 3.40
N THR A 83 14.26 -5.88 3.90
CA THR A 83 13.47 -6.18 5.11
C THR A 83 14.04 -5.43 6.31
N ASP A 84 15.34 -5.55 6.57
CA ASP A 84 15.99 -4.86 7.69
C ASP A 84 15.84 -3.34 7.59
N ARG A 85 16.01 -2.82 6.37
CA ARG A 85 15.85 -1.39 6.10
C ARG A 85 14.42 -0.92 6.33
N CYS A 86 13.43 -1.64 5.80
CA CYS A 86 12.03 -1.30 5.96
C CYS A 86 11.57 -1.41 7.41
N ARG A 87 12.00 -2.44 8.16
CA ARG A 87 11.71 -2.52 9.61
C ARG A 87 12.19 -1.29 10.36
N THR A 88 13.39 -0.79 10.02
CA THR A 88 13.94 0.43 10.62
C THR A 88 13.08 1.66 10.31
N LEU A 89 12.72 1.86 9.03
CA LEU A 89 11.93 3.02 8.59
C LEU A 89 10.49 2.98 9.11
N LEU A 90 9.85 1.81 9.06
CA LEU A 90 8.49 1.59 9.54
C LEU A 90 8.40 1.76 11.06
N ARG A 91 9.41 1.31 11.82
CA ARG A 91 9.47 1.53 13.27
C ARG A 91 9.50 3.02 13.59
N GLN A 92 10.32 3.79 12.88
CA GLN A 92 10.40 5.25 13.07
C GLN A 92 9.05 5.91 12.76
N GLU A 93 8.39 5.52 11.67
CA GLU A 93 7.10 6.08 11.29
C GLU A 93 5.98 5.70 12.27
N LYS A 94 5.89 4.44 12.69
CA LYS A 94 4.93 3.99 13.71
C LYS A 94 5.06 4.77 15.03
N LEU A 95 6.28 4.92 15.54
CA LEU A 95 6.54 5.68 16.76
C LEU A 95 6.18 7.17 16.60
N LYS A 96 6.48 7.74 15.43
CA LYS A 96 6.10 9.12 15.09
C LYS A 96 4.57 9.31 15.03
N ARG A 97 3.82 8.30 14.59
CA ARG A 97 2.35 8.27 14.61
C ARG A 97 1.75 7.95 15.98
N GLY A 98 2.58 7.70 17.00
CA GLY A 98 2.15 7.48 18.38
C GLY A 98 1.84 6.02 18.74
N ALA A 99 2.27 5.05 17.92
CA ALA A 99 2.14 3.64 18.27
C ALA A 99 2.98 3.32 19.53
N PRO A 100 2.45 2.53 20.48
CA PRO A 100 3.17 2.20 21.70
C PRO A 100 4.36 1.27 21.37
N PRO A 101 5.56 1.48 21.95
CA PRO A 101 6.78 0.79 21.50
C PRO A 101 6.73 -0.74 21.53
N ASP A 102 5.95 -1.32 22.44
CA ASP A 102 5.72 -2.76 22.58
C ASP A 102 4.87 -3.34 21.44
N ALA A 103 3.87 -2.62 20.94
CA ALA A 103 3.09 -3.03 19.78
C ALA A 103 3.92 -2.99 18.48
N VAL A 104 4.81 -2.01 18.34
CA VAL A 104 5.60 -1.80 17.12
C VAL A 104 6.46 -3.02 16.76
N ASP A 105 7.09 -3.66 17.74
CA ASP A 105 7.93 -4.83 17.48
C ASP A 105 7.12 -6.09 17.14
N GLY A 106 5.90 -6.21 17.67
CA GLY A 106 4.97 -7.28 17.34
C GLY A 106 4.42 -7.18 15.92
N ASP A 107 4.15 -5.95 15.47
CA ASP A 107 3.63 -5.68 14.11
C ASP A 107 4.71 -5.84 13.04
N LEU A 108 5.95 -5.44 13.35
CA LEU A 108 7.07 -5.40 12.40
C LEU A 108 7.95 -6.66 12.48
N THR A 109 7.31 -7.84 12.47
CA THR A 109 8.04 -9.10 12.34
C THR A 109 8.84 -9.15 11.04
N GLU A 110 9.93 -9.91 11.02
CA GLU A 110 10.72 -10.12 9.79
C GLU A 110 9.85 -10.65 8.66
N GLN A 111 8.98 -11.63 8.96
CA GLN A 111 8.11 -12.25 7.97
C GLN A 111 7.11 -11.24 7.39
N ALA A 112 6.39 -10.48 8.21
CA ALA A 112 5.37 -9.55 7.74
C ALA A 112 5.96 -8.48 6.79
N VAL A 113 7.13 -7.93 7.13
CA VAL A 113 7.81 -6.96 6.26
C VAL A 113 8.38 -7.64 5.01
N ALA A 114 8.97 -8.83 5.13
CA ALA A 114 9.50 -9.55 3.97
C ALA A 114 8.40 -9.98 2.98
N ASP A 115 7.18 -10.27 3.45
CA ASP A 115 6.06 -10.66 2.61
C ASP A 115 5.59 -9.48 1.74
N GLY A 116 5.54 -8.26 2.29
CA GLY A 116 5.31 -7.05 1.50
C GLY A 116 6.39 -6.84 0.43
N ILE A 117 7.67 -7.06 0.76
CA ILE A 117 8.76 -6.94 -0.20
C ILE A 117 8.68 -8.02 -1.30
N ARG A 118 8.22 -9.23 -0.98
CA ARG A 118 8.04 -10.31 -1.98
C ARG A 118 6.85 -10.08 -2.91
N SER A 119 5.87 -9.28 -2.50
CA SER A 119 4.71 -8.90 -3.30
C SER A 119 5.10 -7.79 -4.26
N ILE A 120 5.29 -8.07 -5.56
CA ILE A 120 5.66 -7.04 -6.53
C ILE A 120 4.56 -5.98 -6.70
N GLU A 121 3.33 -6.33 -6.36
CA GLU A 121 2.16 -5.48 -6.31
C GLU A 121 2.25 -4.44 -5.19
N ALA A 122 3.03 -4.68 -4.14
CA ALA A 122 3.32 -3.68 -3.12
C ALA A 122 4.34 -2.63 -3.58
N TRP A 123 5.09 -2.87 -4.67
CA TRP A 123 6.16 -1.97 -5.11
C TRP A 123 5.59 -0.84 -5.96
N GLN A 124 5.53 0.35 -5.38
CA GLN A 124 5.05 1.55 -6.05
C GLN A 124 6.24 2.42 -6.43
N PHE A 125 6.64 2.40 -7.70
CA PHE A 125 7.71 3.25 -8.20
C PHE A 125 7.16 4.66 -8.41
N ARG A 126 7.85 5.67 -7.86
CA ARG A 126 7.39 7.07 -7.83
C ARG A 126 8.58 8.01 -7.88
N GLY A 127 8.67 8.87 -8.90
CA GLY A 127 9.75 9.89 -8.97
C GLY A 127 11.15 9.32 -8.71
N ASP A 128 11.79 9.73 -7.62
CA ASP A 128 13.14 9.34 -7.21
C ASP A 128 13.20 8.21 -6.15
N ALA A 129 12.08 7.57 -5.85
CA ALA A 129 11.97 6.53 -4.83
C ALA A 129 11.03 5.37 -5.22
N VAL A 130 11.05 4.34 -4.39
CA VAL A 130 10.13 3.21 -4.43
C VAL A 130 9.49 3.08 -3.06
N ALA A 131 8.16 3.08 -3.01
CA ALA A 131 7.42 2.76 -1.80
C ALA A 131 7.03 1.29 -1.82
N ILE A 132 7.36 0.54 -0.77
CA ILE A 132 6.72 -0.76 -0.51
C ILE A 132 5.50 -0.49 0.35
N HIS A 133 4.31 -0.66 -0.23
CA HIS A 133 3.04 -0.37 0.40
C HIS A 133 2.56 -1.52 1.28
N TYR A 134 2.04 -1.19 2.44
CA TYR A 134 1.38 -2.10 3.35
C TYR A 134 -0.01 -1.54 3.64
N ASP A 135 -1.04 -2.25 3.19
CA ASP A 135 -2.43 -1.90 3.47
C ASP A 135 -2.71 -1.90 4.98
N ALA A 136 -3.84 -1.31 5.37
CA ALA A 136 -4.35 -1.49 6.73
C ALA A 136 -4.42 -2.99 7.09
N TYR A 137 -4.16 -3.32 8.35
CA TYR A 137 -4.01 -4.70 8.86
C TYR A 137 -2.73 -5.46 8.47
N ALA A 138 -1.96 -5.02 7.46
CA ALA A 138 -0.78 -5.79 7.03
C ALA A 138 0.33 -5.80 8.09
N ILE A 139 0.54 -4.67 8.75
CA ILE A 139 1.57 -4.48 9.79
C ILE A 139 1.08 -3.56 10.90
N GLY A 140 -0.17 -3.70 11.35
CA GLY A 140 -0.75 -2.90 12.42
C GLY A 140 -2.27 -2.91 12.41
N ALA A 141 -2.90 -2.20 13.34
CA ALA A 141 -4.36 -2.12 13.39
C ALA A 141 -4.92 -1.24 12.26
N TYR A 142 -6.18 -1.47 11.85
CA TYR A 142 -6.84 -0.64 10.82
C TYR A 142 -6.88 0.84 11.16
N ALA A 143 -7.06 1.19 12.44
CA ALA A 143 -7.08 2.57 12.90
C ALA A 143 -5.75 3.31 12.67
N GLU A 144 -4.64 2.58 12.49
CA GLU A 144 -3.35 3.17 12.11
C GLU A 144 -3.28 3.55 10.62
N GLY A 145 -4.16 2.96 9.80
CA GLY A 145 -4.14 3.07 8.36
C GLY A 145 -2.96 2.33 7.71
N PRO A 146 -2.73 2.57 6.41
CA PRO A 146 -1.63 1.96 5.68
C PRO A 146 -0.28 2.60 6.02
N TYR A 147 0.79 1.89 5.67
CA TYR A 147 2.17 2.34 5.81
C TYR A 147 2.95 2.14 4.50
N ASP A 148 3.85 3.08 4.20
CA ASP A 148 4.80 2.97 3.10
C ASP A 148 6.22 2.86 3.65
N CYS A 149 6.97 1.83 3.24
CA CYS A 149 8.43 1.85 3.34
C CYS A 149 9.01 2.55 2.11
N VAL A 150 9.38 3.83 2.24
CA VAL A 150 9.90 4.65 1.14
C VAL A 150 11.42 4.53 1.04
N LEU A 151 11.91 4.00 -0.08
CA LEU A 151 13.31 3.69 -0.34
C LEU A 151 13.81 4.51 -1.53
N PRO A 152 14.88 5.31 -1.39
CA PRO A 152 15.50 5.97 -2.54
C PRO A 152 16.01 4.96 -3.57
N TRP A 153 16.07 5.34 -4.85
CA TRP A 153 16.63 4.47 -5.91
C TRP A 153 18.01 3.90 -5.60
N ALA A 154 18.84 4.64 -4.87
CA ALA A 154 20.16 4.16 -4.47
C ALA A 154 20.10 2.94 -3.52
N GLU A 155 19.10 2.86 -2.64
CA GLU A 155 18.87 1.71 -1.77
C GLU A 155 18.38 0.50 -2.58
N ILE A 156 17.43 0.72 -3.49
CA ILE A 156 16.92 -0.32 -4.38
C ILE A 156 18.04 -0.91 -5.24
N ARG A 157 18.87 -0.07 -5.87
CA ARG A 157 20.00 -0.53 -6.69
C ARG A 157 21.06 -1.29 -5.90
N ARG A 158 21.25 -0.97 -4.62
CA ARG A 158 22.19 -1.72 -3.74
C ARG A 158 21.66 -3.11 -3.40
N ALA A 159 20.35 -3.28 -3.27
CA ALA A 159 19.71 -4.56 -3.00
C ALA A 159 19.45 -5.38 -4.28
N ALA A 160 19.41 -4.72 -5.44
CA ALA A 160 19.11 -5.36 -6.71
C ALA A 160 20.15 -6.40 -7.11
N LYS A 161 19.68 -7.49 -7.72
CA LYS A 161 20.56 -8.50 -8.32
C LYS A 161 21.25 -7.92 -9.56
N PRO A 162 22.43 -8.46 -9.96
CA PRO A 162 23.07 -8.06 -11.21
C PRO A 162 22.13 -8.19 -12.41
N GLY A 163 22.05 -7.15 -13.24
CA GLY A 163 21.22 -7.13 -14.44
C GLY A 163 19.71 -6.92 -14.20
N ALA A 164 19.29 -6.56 -12.98
CA ALA A 164 17.91 -6.16 -12.72
C ALA A 164 17.47 -5.03 -13.68
N PRO A 165 16.26 -5.10 -14.26
CA PRO A 165 15.75 -4.14 -15.25
C PRO A 165 15.27 -2.84 -14.59
N LEU A 166 16.18 -2.14 -13.90
CA LEU A 166 15.91 -0.87 -13.24
C LEU A 166 16.28 0.32 -14.14
N PRO A 167 15.56 1.44 -14.06
CA PRO A 167 15.90 2.66 -14.78
C PRO A 167 17.33 3.15 -14.49
N LYS A 168 18.02 3.58 -15.54
CA LYS A 168 19.31 4.25 -15.43
C LYS A 168 19.09 5.61 -14.78
N GLY A 169 19.77 5.84 -13.67
CA GLY A 169 19.71 7.11 -12.92
C GLY A 169 20.47 8.22 -13.62
#